data_AF-A0A960H3U0-F1
#
_entry.id   AF-A0A960H3U0-F1
#
_cell.length_a   1.000
_cell.length_b   1.000
_cell.length_c   1.000
_cell.angle_alpha   90.00
_cell.angle_beta   90.00
_cell.angle_gamma   90.00
#
_symmetry.space_group_name_H-M   'P 1'
#
loop_
_entity.id
_entity.type
_entity.pdbx_description
1 polymer ?
#
loop_
_entity_poly.entity_id
_entity_poly.type
_entity_poly.pdbx_seq_one_letter_code
_entity_poly.pdbx_strand_id
1 'polypeptide(L)'
;MARVLIVSLVWLAAVGCGVLAVVMHGAWWVLAVFVAAIAVVGTVDLVQTSHTILRAYPIIGHARFLAELIRPEIRQYFIESNTEAAPYDRDTRDMVYERS
;
A
#
# COMPACT_ATOMS: atom_id res chain seq x y z
N MET A 1 -3.44 -22.78 -1.27
CA MET A 1 -4.30 -22.90 -0.06
C MET A 1 -4.20 -21.64 0.80
N ALA A 2 -2.99 -21.23 1.23
CA ALA A 2 -2.79 -20.02 2.05
C ALA A 2 -3.51 -18.75 1.55
N ARG A 3 -3.42 -18.42 0.25
CA ARG A 3 -4.11 -17.22 -0.30
C ARG A 3 -5.64 -17.22 -0.16
N VAL A 4 -6.27 -18.38 -0.31
CA VAL A 4 -7.74 -18.52 -0.14
C VAL A 4 -8.09 -18.46 1.34
N LEU A 5 -7.25 -19.05 2.20
CA LEU A 5 -7.39 -18.96 3.66
C LEU A 5 -7.36 -17.52 4.14
N ILE A 6 -6.43 -16.70 3.64
CA ILE A 6 -6.34 -15.27 3.98
C ILE A 6 -7.65 -14.55 3.63
N VAL A 7 -8.15 -14.69 2.40
CA VAL A 7 -9.40 -14.02 2.00
C VAL A 7 -10.60 -14.53 2.81
N SER A 8 -10.66 -15.83 3.11
CA SER A 8 -11.71 -16.38 3.98
C SER A 8 -11.64 -15.87 5.42
N LEU A 9 -10.44 -15.66 5.98
CA LEU A 9 -10.26 -15.07 7.31
C LEU A 9 -10.75 -13.61 7.34
N VAL A 10 -10.52 -12.84 6.27
CA VAL A 10 -11.02 -11.46 6.16
C VAL A 10 -12.55 -11.44 6.06
N TRP A 11 -13.16 -12.40 5.34
CA TRP A 11 -14.62 -12.57 5.36
C TRP A 11 -15.16 -12.90 6.75
N LEU A 12 -14.50 -13.80 7.49
CA LEU A 12 -14.87 -14.12 8.86
C LEU A 12 -14.76 -12.90 9.78
N ALA A 13 -13.73 -12.08 9.62
CA ALA A 13 -13.58 -10.83 10.36
C ALA A 13 -14.71 -9.83 10.04
N ALA A 14 -15.11 -9.70 8.77
CA ALA A 14 -16.23 -8.85 8.37
C ALA A 14 -17.55 -9.30 9.03
N VAL A 15 -17.82 -10.61 9.01
CA VAL A 15 -19.00 -11.21 9.67
C VAL A 15 -18.93 -10.99 11.18
N GLY A 16 -17.77 -11.20 11.81
CA GLY A 16 -17.57 -10.93 13.24
C GLY A 16 -17.88 -9.49 13.62
N CYS A 17 -17.42 -8.52 12.82
CA CYS A 17 -17.75 -7.10 13.02
C CYS A 17 -19.26 -6.84 12.86
N GLY A 18 -19.91 -7.49 11.89
CA GLY A 18 -21.37 -7.40 11.72
C GLY A 18 -22.14 -7.95 12.93
N VAL A 19 -21.71 -9.08 13.50
CA VAL A 19 -22.30 -9.64 14.72
C VAL A 19 -22.13 -8.68 15.89
N LEU A 20 -20.93 -8.10 16.08
CA LEU A 20 -20.70 -7.08 17.11
C LEU A 20 -21.57 -5.84 16.90
N ALA A 21 -21.87 -5.47 15.65
CA ALA A 21 -22.76 -4.35 15.36
C ALA A 21 -24.19 -4.57 15.83
N VAL A 22 -24.67 -5.81 15.74
CA VAL A 22 -26.01 -6.20 16.20
C VAL A 22 -26.05 -6.37 17.71
N VAL A 23 -25.01 -6.97 18.32
CA VAL A 23 -25.00 -7.34 19.74
C VAL A 23 -24.58 -6.19 20.66
N MET A 24 -23.66 -5.34 20.23
CA MET A 24 -23.06 -4.29 21.09
C MET A 24 -23.55 -2.90 20.71
N HIS A 25 -23.18 -2.41 19.52
CA HIS A 25 -23.43 -1.03 19.13
C HIS A 25 -23.36 -0.84 17.61
N GLY A 26 -24.27 -0.07 17.04
CA GLY A 26 -24.37 0.12 15.58
C GLY A 26 -23.13 0.72 14.90
N ALA A 27 -22.22 1.35 15.64
CA ALA A 27 -20.97 1.89 15.09
C ALA A 27 -20.08 0.82 14.41
N TRP A 28 -20.18 -0.44 14.83
CA TRP A 28 -19.43 -1.54 14.22
C TRP A 28 -19.87 -1.83 12.77
N TRP A 29 -21.04 -1.35 12.33
CA TRP A 29 -21.45 -1.46 10.91
C TRP A 29 -20.48 -0.76 9.97
N VAL A 30 -19.92 0.39 10.36
CA VAL A 30 -18.94 1.11 9.56
C VAL A 30 -17.70 0.24 9.34
N LEU A 31 -17.19 -0.37 10.41
CA LEU A 31 -16.04 -1.27 10.35
C LEU A 31 -16.37 -2.55 9.58
N ALA A 32 -17.56 -3.14 9.78
CA ALA A 32 -17.99 -4.34 9.08
C ALA A 32 -18.06 -4.12 7.56
N VAL A 33 -18.63 -2.98 7.12
CA VAL A 33 -18.68 -2.60 5.70
C VAL A 33 -17.29 -2.37 5.14
N PHE A 34 -16.42 -1.69 5.89
CA PHE A 34 -15.03 -1.45 5.47
C PHE A 34 -14.25 -2.76 5.28
N VAL A 35 -14.31 -3.67 6.26
CA VAL A 35 -13.62 -4.97 6.18
C VAL A 35 -14.24 -5.85 5.09
N ALA A 36 -15.56 -5.82 4.91
CA ALA A 36 -16.23 -6.53 3.82
C ALA A 36 -15.78 -6.02 2.44
N ALA A 37 -15.61 -4.70 2.26
CA ALA A 37 -15.09 -4.14 1.01
C ALA A 37 -13.68 -4.69 0.69
N ILE A 38 -12.80 -4.78 1.69
CA ILE A 38 -11.47 -5.40 1.54
C ILE A 38 -11.59 -6.89 1.17
N ALA A 39 -12.53 -7.62 1.80
CA ALA A 39 -12.78 -9.02 1.48
C ALA A 39 -13.24 -9.22 0.03
N VAL A 40 -14.08 -8.32 -0.48
CA VAL A 40 -14.52 -8.30 -1.88
C VAL A 40 -13.34 -8.06 -2.81
N VAL A 41 -12.49 -7.05 -2.54
CA VAL A 41 -11.27 -6.79 -3.32
C VAL A 41 -10.37 -8.03 -3.35
N GLY A 42 -10.11 -8.64 -2.19
CA GLY A 42 -9.32 -9.87 -2.11
C GLY A 42 -9.95 -11.05 -2.87
N THR A 43 -11.28 -11.11 -2.94
CA THR A 43 -11.99 -12.12 -3.73
C THR A 43 -11.83 -11.88 -5.22
N VAL A 44 -11.94 -10.62 -5.68
CA VAL A 44 -11.66 -10.22 -7.06
C VAL A 44 -10.22 -10.54 -7.43
N ASP A 45 -9.25 -10.29 -6.54
CA ASP A 45 -7.84 -10.64 -6.72
C ASP A 45 -7.60 -12.13 -6.96
N LEU A 46 -8.35 -12.99 -6.28
CA LEU A 46 -8.24 -14.45 -6.46
C LEU A 46 -8.79 -14.93 -7.81
N VAL A 47 -9.84 -14.26 -8.31
CA VAL A 47 -10.55 -14.63 -9.53
C VAL A 47 -9.91 -14.03 -10.77
N GLN A 48 -9.36 -12.81 -10.69
CA GLN A 48 -8.73 -12.16 -11.84
C GLN A 48 -7.54 -12.95 -12.37
N THR A 49 -7.42 -13.02 -13.70
CA THR A 49 -6.36 -13.76 -14.38
C THR A 49 -5.26 -12.86 -14.95
N SER A 50 -5.48 -11.55 -15.01
CA SER A 50 -4.58 -10.60 -15.68
C SER A 50 -3.32 -10.26 -14.89
N HIS A 51 -3.41 -10.18 -13.55
CA HIS A 51 -2.30 -9.78 -12.69
C HIS A 51 -1.82 -10.94 -11.81
N THR A 52 -0.76 -11.63 -12.23
CA THR A 52 -0.19 -12.79 -11.52
C THR A 52 0.21 -12.47 -10.08
N ILE A 53 0.71 -11.25 -9.82
CA ILE A 53 1.14 -10.81 -8.48
C ILE A 53 -0.06 -10.67 -7.54
N LEU A 54 -1.15 -10.02 -7.97
CA LEU A 54 -2.36 -9.85 -7.16
C LEU A 54 -3.02 -11.20 -6.85
N ARG A 55 -2.97 -12.14 -7.79
CA ARG A 55 -3.47 -13.51 -7.56
C ARG A 55 -2.62 -14.32 -6.59
N ALA A 56 -1.30 -14.08 -6.57
CA ALA A 56 -0.39 -14.73 -5.63
C ALA A 56 -0.51 -14.14 -4.20
N TYR A 57 -0.70 -12.83 -4.11
CA TYR A 57 -0.77 -12.05 -2.87
C TYR A 57 -2.03 -11.16 -2.87
N PRO A 58 -3.23 -11.74 -2.66
CA PRO A 58 -4.47 -10.96 -2.64
C PRO A 58 -4.42 -9.92 -1.51
N ILE A 59 -5.03 -8.75 -1.73
CA ILE A 59 -5.00 -7.59 -0.83
C ILE A 59 -3.60 -6.96 -0.73
N ILE A 60 -2.60 -7.71 -0.25
CA ILE A 60 -1.24 -7.22 0.02
C ILE A 60 -0.51 -6.82 -1.27
N GLY A 61 -0.80 -7.46 -2.40
CA GLY A 61 -0.20 -7.11 -3.69
C GLY A 61 -0.44 -5.66 -4.11
N HIS A 62 -1.49 -5.02 -3.59
CA HIS A 62 -1.75 -3.59 -3.80
C HIS A 62 -0.68 -2.69 -3.16
N ALA A 63 -0.02 -3.14 -2.08
CA ALA A 63 1.07 -2.41 -1.45
C ALA A 63 2.25 -2.18 -2.39
N ARG A 64 2.48 -3.09 -3.36
CA ARG A 64 3.50 -2.89 -4.40
C ARG A 64 3.22 -1.64 -5.23
N PHE A 65 1.97 -1.44 -5.64
CA PHE A 65 1.58 -0.28 -6.45
C PHE A 65 1.65 1.02 -5.63
N LEU A 66 1.26 0.97 -4.35
CA LEU A 66 1.46 2.07 -3.41
C LEU A 66 2.93 2.42 -3.23
N ALA A 67 3.80 1.42 -3.09
CA ALA A 67 5.24 1.62 -2.95
C ALA A 67 5.87 2.18 -4.24
N GLU A 68 5.41 1.77 -5.42
CA GLU A 68 5.87 2.35 -6.69
C GLU A 68 5.50 3.83 -6.80
N LEU A 69 4.34 4.23 -6.27
CA LEU A 69 3.93 5.62 -6.24
C LEU A 69 4.79 6.47 -5.30
N ILE A 70 5.25 5.92 -4.17
CA ILE A 70 6.06 6.63 -3.16
C ILE A 70 7.58 6.58 -3.50
N ARG A 71 7.98 5.67 -4.39
CA ARG A 71 9.37 5.46 -4.79
C ARG A 71 10.09 6.74 -5.27
N PRO A 72 9.52 7.59 -6.15
CA PRO A 72 10.23 8.78 -6.63
C PRO A 72 10.49 9.80 -5.52
N GLU A 73 9.54 10.02 -4.62
CA GLU A 73 9.68 10.95 -3.49
C GLU A 73 10.73 10.44 -2.50
N ILE A 74 10.72 9.14 -2.20
CA ILE A 74 11.78 8.55 -1.35
C ILE A 74 13.15 8.78 -1.98
N ARG A 75 13.27 8.56 -3.29
CA ARG A 75 14.53 8.78 -4.00
C ARG A 75 14.97 10.24 -3.93
N GLN A 76 14.06 11.16 -4.21
CA GLN A 76 14.37 12.59 -4.30
C GLN A 76 14.75 13.24 -2.95
N TYR A 77 14.16 12.80 -1.83
CA TYR A 77 14.36 13.46 -0.54
C TYR A 77 15.31 12.73 0.42
N PHE A 78 15.42 11.40 0.30
CA PHE A 78 16.21 10.60 1.24
C PHE A 78 17.48 10.02 0.61
N ILE A 79 17.52 9.86 -0.71
CA ILE A 79 18.63 9.20 -1.41
C ILE A 79 19.44 10.22 -2.22
N GLU A 80 18.76 11.08 -2.98
CA GLU A 80 19.41 12.14 -3.75
C GLU A 80 19.95 13.20 -2.77
N SER A 81 21.25 13.10 -2.48
CA SER A 81 21.98 14.12 -1.73
C SER A 81 22.28 15.32 -2.64
N ASN A 82 22.59 16.49 -2.05
CA ASN A 82 23.04 17.66 -2.83
C ASN A 82 24.23 17.34 -3.78
N THR A 83 24.92 16.21 -3.54
CA THR A 83 26.14 15.72 -4.18
C THR A 83 25.92 14.86 -5.43
N GLU A 84 24.69 14.45 -5.74
CA GLU A 84 24.38 13.59 -6.91
C GLU A 84 23.91 14.34 -8.16
N ALA A 85 24.09 15.66 -8.23
CA ALA A 85 23.88 16.42 -9.46
C ALA A 85 25.13 16.38 -10.36
N ALA A 86 25.17 15.44 -11.31
CA ALA A 86 26.06 15.59 -12.46
C ALA A 86 25.63 16.82 -13.29
N PRO A 87 26.56 17.68 -13.76
CA PRO A 87 28.01 17.56 -13.71
C PRO A 87 28.68 18.31 -12.55
N TYR A 88 27.95 19.07 -11.72
CA TYR A 88 28.54 19.85 -10.63
C TYR A 88 27.65 19.84 -9.39
N ASP A 89 28.22 19.33 -8.30
CA ASP A 89 27.70 19.39 -6.94
C ASP A 89 27.47 20.85 -6.49
N ARG A 90 26.48 21.05 -5.62
CA ARG A 90 26.09 22.37 -5.10
C ARG A 90 27.25 23.06 -4.40
N ASP A 91 28.03 22.31 -3.63
CA ASP A 91 29.20 22.83 -2.92
C ASP A 91 30.29 23.31 -3.89
N THR A 92 30.39 22.67 -5.07
CA THR A 92 31.32 23.11 -6.13
C THR A 92 30.85 24.42 -6.77
N ARG A 93 29.53 24.64 -6.90
CA ARG A 93 28.98 25.90 -7.42
C ARG A 93 29.18 27.05 -6.43
N ASP A 94 28.94 26.81 -5.15
CA ASP A 94 29.04 27.85 -4.12
C ASP A 94 30.50 28.30 -3.92
N MET A 95 31.47 27.38 -3.97
CA MET A 95 32.91 27.72 -3.98
C MET A 95 33.34 28.60 -5.15
N VAL A 96 32.71 28.47 -6.32
CA VAL A 96 33.04 29.29 -7.50
C VAL A 96 32.49 30.71 -7.33
N TYR A 97 31.29 30.86 -6.78
CA TYR A 97 30.69 32.17 -6.52
C TYR A 97 31.37 32.92 -5.38
N GLU A 98 31.90 32.23 -4.35
CA GLU A 98 32.67 32.88 -3.28
C GLU A 98 34.06 33.35 -3.73
N ARG A 99 34.60 32.79 -4.82
CA ARG A 99 35.94 33.12 -5.34
C ARG A 99 35.94 34.13 -6.49
N SER A 100 34.77 34.54 -6.99
CA SER A 100 34.60 35.55 -8.05
C SER A 100 34.16 36.89 -7.49
#